data_AF-A0A941AAR6-F1
#
_entry.id   AF-A0A941AAR6-F1
#
_cell.length_a   1.000
_cell.length_b   1.000
_cell.length_c   1.000
_cell.angle_alpha   90.00
_cell.angle_beta   90.00
_cell.angle_gamma   90.00
#
_symmetry.space_group_name_H-M   'P 1'
#
loop_
_entity.id
_entity.type
_entity.pdbx_description
1 polymer ?
#
loop_
_entity_poly.entity_id
_entity_poly.type
_entity_poly.pdbx_seq_one_letter_code
_entity_poly.pdbx_strand_id
1 'polypeptide(L)'
;GLMVCNLTEGKETFKDIQEPIAKLKQEGIRLKAELLRGIDGDGHSYLGIVNAYKLPKSNETETLVRKNAVQEASKEAARFSLSVGQNCLQVMKFSIDVVQYGNPNAASESLACGLLQRKSILPLFTTIFLSKISLKLASLQKIRRKY
;
A
#
# COMPACT_ATOMS: atom_id res chain seq x y z
N GLY A 1 8.02 -3.29 15.07
CA GLY A 1 7.88 -1.99 15.76
C GLY A 1 6.98 -2.04 17.00
N LEU A 2 5.67 -2.28 16.87
CA LEU A 2 4.73 -2.20 18.01
C LEU A 2 5.08 -3.08 19.21
N MET A 3 5.62 -4.29 18.98
CA MET A 3 6.12 -5.14 20.06
C MET A 3 7.21 -4.44 20.89
N VAL A 4 8.19 -3.80 20.22
CA VAL A 4 9.27 -3.07 20.89
C VAL A 4 8.71 -1.89 21.68
N CYS A 5 7.74 -1.15 21.12
CA CYS A 5 7.06 -0.07 21.85
C CYS A 5 6.42 -0.60 23.15
N ASN A 6 5.69 -1.73 23.08
CA ASN A 6 5.07 -2.36 24.25
C ASN A 6 6.08 -2.87 25.29
N LEU A 7 7.28 -3.30 24.86
CA LEU A 7 8.35 -3.74 25.75
C LEU A 7 9.15 -2.57 26.37
N THR A 8 8.89 -1.34 25.93
CA THR A 8 9.60 -0.12 26.38
C THR A 8 8.71 0.75 27.27
N GLU A 9 7.42 0.86 26.93
CA GLU A 9 6.44 1.62 27.69
C GLU A 9 6.22 1.04 29.10
N GLY A 10 6.10 1.90 30.10
CA GLY A 10 5.84 1.56 31.50
C GLY A 10 7.04 0.98 32.27
N LYS A 11 8.24 0.93 31.67
CA LYS A 11 9.45 0.41 32.32
C LYS A 11 10.27 1.53 32.93
N GLU A 12 10.65 1.36 34.20
CA GLU A 12 11.50 2.32 34.92
C GLU A 12 12.84 2.59 34.23
N THR A 13 13.45 1.55 33.63
CA THR A 13 14.69 1.65 32.85
C THR A 13 14.60 2.61 31.66
N PHE A 14 13.38 2.91 31.20
CA PHE A 14 13.10 3.73 30.03
C PHE A 14 12.27 4.97 30.37
N LYS A 15 12.31 5.45 31.62
CA LYS A 15 11.47 6.57 32.08
C LYS A 15 11.64 7.86 31.27
N ASP A 16 12.85 8.13 30.78
CA ASP A 16 13.17 9.36 30.04
C ASP A 16 12.60 9.40 28.61
N ILE A 17 12.10 8.26 28.11
CA ILE A 17 11.62 8.10 26.72
C ILE A 17 10.14 7.68 26.64
N GLN A 18 9.41 7.75 27.74
CA GLN A 18 8.00 7.28 27.80
C GLN A 18 7.09 8.05 26.84
N GLU A 19 7.21 9.38 26.79
CA GLU A 19 6.38 10.19 25.90
C GLU A 19 6.70 9.94 24.40
N PRO A 20 7.98 9.94 23.95
CA PRO A 20 8.33 9.52 22.59
C PRO A 20 7.81 8.13 22.21
N ILE A 21 7.94 7.14 23.11
CA ILE A 21 7.50 5.77 22.84
C ILE A 21 5.98 5.67 22.76
N ALA A 22 5.24 6.39 23.59
CA ALA A 22 3.78 6.44 23.51
C ALA A 22 3.31 7.02 22.17
N LYS A 23 3.96 8.09 21.68
CA LYS A 23 3.69 8.69 20.36
C LYS A 23 3.99 7.69 19.23
N LEU A 24 5.15 7.03 19.28
CA LEU A 24 5.50 5.99 18.30
C LEU A 24 4.51 4.82 18.33
N LYS A 25 4.07 4.39 19.51
CA LYS A 25 3.08 3.32 19.65
C LYS A 25 1.75 3.70 18.99
N GLN A 26 1.25 4.91 19.21
CA GLN A 26 0.04 5.40 18.56
C GLN A 26 0.17 5.42 17.04
N GLU A 27 1.30 5.91 16.52
CA GLU A 27 1.59 5.91 15.09
C GLU A 27 1.65 4.49 14.52
N GLY A 28 2.30 3.56 15.22
CA GLY A 28 2.33 2.15 14.83
C GLY A 28 0.94 1.50 14.79
N ILE A 29 0.04 1.87 15.71
CA ILE A 29 -1.36 1.39 15.73
C ILE A 29 -2.11 1.95 14.51
N ARG A 30 -1.95 3.23 14.22
CA ARG A 30 -2.55 3.89 13.04
C ARG A 30 -2.09 3.21 11.74
N LEU A 31 -0.77 3.04 11.57
CA LEU A 31 -0.18 2.38 10.39
C LEU A 31 -0.64 0.93 10.25
N LYS A 32 -0.70 0.18 11.36
CA LYS A 32 -1.25 -1.19 11.34
C LYS A 32 -2.69 -1.20 10.84
N ALA A 33 -3.54 -0.29 11.33
CA ALA A 33 -4.92 -0.20 10.89
C ALA A 33 -5.04 0.17 9.41
N GLU A 34 -4.18 1.06 8.91
CA GLU A 34 -4.13 1.44 7.49
C GLU A 34 -3.71 0.29 6.58
N LEU A 35 -2.68 -0.47 6.98
CA LEU A 35 -2.24 -1.64 6.23
C LEU A 35 -3.28 -2.77 6.23
N LEU A 36 -4.00 -2.97 7.35
CA LEU A 36 -5.10 -3.92 7.41
C LEU A 36 -6.26 -3.53 6.49
N ARG A 37 -6.66 -2.25 6.48
CA ARG A 37 -7.63 -1.74 5.49
C ARG A 37 -7.13 -1.92 4.05
N GLY A 38 -5.81 -1.85 3.85
CA GLY A 38 -5.16 -2.14 2.58
C GLY A 38 -5.36 -3.58 2.09
N ILE A 39 -5.68 -4.54 2.94
CA ILE A 39 -5.97 -5.92 2.53
C ILE A 39 -7.36 -5.97 1.87
N ASP A 40 -8.36 -5.41 2.56
CA ASP A 40 -9.75 -5.40 2.05
C ASP A 40 -9.87 -4.57 0.77
N GLY A 41 -9.17 -3.43 0.71
CA GLY A 41 -9.16 -2.55 -0.46
C GLY A 41 -8.53 -3.18 -1.71
N ASP A 42 -7.59 -4.12 -1.57
CA ASP A 42 -6.99 -4.83 -2.70
C ASP A 42 -8.03 -5.73 -3.38
N GLY A 43 -8.83 -6.44 -2.57
CA GLY A 43 -9.95 -7.24 -3.05
C GLY A 43 -10.97 -6.40 -3.83
N HIS A 44 -11.34 -5.22 -3.32
CA HIS A 44 -12.23 -4.30 -4.02
C HIS A 44 -11.63 -3.79 -5.34
N SER A 45 -10.36 -3.43 -5.35
CA SER A 45 -9.65 -2.97 -6.56
C SER A 45 -9.62 -4.05 -7.65
N TYR A 46 -9.33 -5.29 -7.26
CA TYR A 46 -9.34 -6.44 -8.16
C TYR A 46 -10.73 -6.71 -8.73
N LEU A 47 -11.77 -6.71 -7.89
CA LEU A 47 -13.16 -6.90 -8.32
C LEU A 47 -13.62 -5.80 -9.29
N GLY A 48 -13.18 -4.56 -9.08
CA GLY A 48 -13.44 -3.45 -10.00
C GLY A 48 -12.92 -3.73 -11.41
N ILE A 49 -11.68 -4.22 -11.52
CA ILE A 49 -11.09 -4.60 -12.82
C ILE A 49 -11.87 -5.77 -13.43
N VAL A 50 -12.16 -6.82 -12.66
CA VAL A 50 -12.90 -8.00 -13.14
C VAL A 50 -14.28 -7.61 -13.67
N ASN A 51 -15.04 -6.80 -12.93
CA ASN A 51 -16.36 -6.35 -13.33
C ASN A 51 -16.32 -5.48 -14.58
N ALA A 52 -15.31 -4.61 -14.71
CA ALA A 52 -15.11 -3.83 -15.92
C ALA A 52 -14.87 -4.71 -17.16
N TYR A 53 -14.13 -5.82 -17.02
CA TYR A 53 -13.91 -6.76 -18.11
C TYR A 53 -15.15 -7.59 -18.48
N LYS A 54 -16.10 -7.77 -17.56
CA LYS A 54 -17.37 -8.48 -17.80
C LYS A 54 -18.41 -7.67 -18.57
N LEU A 55 -18.23 -6.35 -18.73
CA LEU A 55 -19.16 -5.52 -19.48
C LEU A 55 -19.27 -6.00 -20.94
N PRO A 56 -20.45 -5.84 -21.57
CA PRO A 56 -20.68 -6.30 -22.93
C PRO A 56 -19.82 -5.53 -23.94
N LYS A 57 -19.69 -6.11 -25.14
CA LYS A 57 -18.83 -5.62 -26.22
C LYS A 57 -19.43 -5.91 -27.61
N SER A 58 -20.75 -5.96 -27.69
CA SER A 58 -21.49 -6.41 -28.88
C SER A 58 -21.66 -5.30 -29.90
N ASN A 59 -21.62 -4.03 -29.46
CA ASN A 59 -21.63 -2.86 -30.32
C ASN A 59 -20.53 -1.85 -29.96
N GLU A 60 -20.38 -0.81 -30.77
CA GLU A 60 -19.34 0.21 -30.60
C GLU A 60 -19.48 1.00 -29.29
N THR A 61 -20.72 1.35 -28.93
CA THR A 61 -21.04 2.06 -27.69
C THR A 61 -20.66 1.25 -26.46
N GLU A 62 -21.08 -0.02 -26.40
CA GLU A 62 -20.72 -0.96 -25.33
C GLU A 62 -19.20 -1.17 -25.25
N THR A 63 -18.54 -1.29 -26.40
CA THR A 63 -17.08 -1.43 -26.46
C THR A 63 -16.39 -0.21 -25.86
N LEU A 64 -16.90 1.00 -26.12
CA LEU A 64 -16.36 2.23 -25.57
C LEU A 64 -16.58 2.32 -24.05
N VAL A 65 -17.78 1.99 -23.58
CA VAL A 65 -18.12 1.96 -22.15
C VAL A 65 -17.22 0.97 -21.41
N ARG A 66 -17.11 -0.27 -21.91
CA ARG A 66 -16.23 -1.30 -21.35
C ARG A 66 -14.78 -0.83 -21.28
N LYS A 67 -14.28 -0.21 -22.35
CA LYS A 67 -12.91 0.30 -22.40
C LYS A 67 -12.66 1.39 -21.35
N ASN A 68 -13.59 2.34 -21.21
CA ASN A 68 -13.48 3.39 -20.20
C ASN A 68 -13.54 2.82 -18.79
N ALA A 69 -14.44 1.87 -18.52
CA ALA A 69 -14.54 1.19 -17.23
C ALA A 69 -13.25 0.45 -16.85
N VAL A 70 -12.65 -0.28 -17.79
CA VAL A 70 -11.35 -0.96 -17.56
C VAL A 70 -10.25 0.06 -17.29
N GLN A 71 -10.26 1.20 -18.00
CA GLN A 71 -9.27 2.25 -17.82
C GLN A 71 -9.36 2.89 -16.43
N GLU A 72 -10.57 3.23 -15.97
CA GLU A 72 -10.77 3.81 -14.64
C GLU A 72 -10.47 2.81 -13.53
N ALA A 73 -10.92 1.56 -13.66
CA ALA A 73 -10.57 0.51 -12.69
C ALA A 73 -9.05 0.28 -12.60
N SER A 74 -8.33 0.32 -13.74
CA SER A 74 -6.86 0.20 -13.75
C SER A 74 -6.17 1.39 -13.07
N LYS A 75 -6.70 2.61 -13.22
CA LYS A 75 -6.17 3.79 -12.53
C LYS A 75 -6.39 3.69 -11.03
N GLU A 76 -7.57 3.23 -10.62
CA GLU A 76 -7.91 3.09 -9.20
C GLU A 76 -7.01 2.05 -8.54
N ALA A 77 -6.82 0.89 -9.17
CA ALA A 77 -5.89 -0.12 -8.68
C ALA A 77 -4.45 0.43 -8.54
N ALA A 78 -3.97 1.21 -9.51
CA ALA A 78 -2.65 1.83 -9.42
C ALA A 78 -2.56 2.86 -8.27
N ARG A 79 -3.59 3.69 -8.08
CA ARG A 79 -3.66 4.66 -6.97
C ARG A 79 -3.67 3.95 -5.62
N PHE A 80 -4.45 2.88 -5.52
CA PHE A 80 -4.54 2.05 -4.33
C PHE A 80 -3.19 1.43 -3.98
N SER A 81 -2.52 0.75 -4.92
CA SER A 81 -1.18 0.19 -4.70
C SER A 81 -0.15 1.24 -4.29
N LEU A 82 -0.23 2.46 -4.87
CA LEU A 82 0.63 3.57 -4.46
C LEU A 82 0.37 3.98 -3.01
N SER A 83 -0.90 4.09 -2.60
CA SER A 83 -1.27 4.40 -1.22
C SER A 83 -0.75 3.34 -0.24
N VAL A 84 -0.88 2.05 -0.56
CA VAL A 84 -0.30 0.98 0.25
C VAL A 84 1.23 1.13 0.33
N GLY A 85 1.89 1.40 -0.80
CA GLY A 85 3.34 1.61 -0.85
C GLY A 85 3.82 2.80 -0.01
N GLN A 86 3.02 3.86 0.09
CA GLN A 86 3.31 4.99 0.98
C GLN A 86 3.22 4.57 2.44
N ASN A 87 2.21 3.79 2.83
CA ASN A 87 2.11 3.24 4.18
C ASN A 87 3.28 2.31 4.50
N CYS A 88 3.75 1.53 3.52
CA CYS A 88 4.97 0.74 3.63
C CYS A 88 6.18 1.63 3.98
N LEU A 89 6.34 2.75 3.28
CA LEU A 89 7.42 3.70 3.55
C LEU A 89 7.33 4.30 4.96
N GLN A 90 6.13 4.64 5.43
CA GLN A 90 5.96 5.15 6.79
C GLN A 90 6.31 4.10 7.85
N VAL A 91 5.93 2.83 7.64
CA VAL A 91 6.34 1.74 8.55
C VAL A 91 7.86 1.54 8.57
N MET A 92 8.55 1.71 7.44
CA MET A 92 10.02 1.67 7.43
C MET A 92 10.65 2.79 8.28
N LYS A 93 10.12 4.01 8.18
CA LYS A 93 10.57 5.15 9.02
C LYS A 93 10.28 4.91 10.50
N PHE A 94 9.04 4.51 10.82
CA PHE A 94 8.64 4.09 12.15
C PHE A 94 9.56 3.01 12.73
N SER A 95 9.94 2.02 11.91
CA SER A 95 10.87 0.97 12.33
C SER A 95 12.24 1.51 12.73
N ILE A 96 12.77 2.50 12.01
CA ILE A 96 14.04 3.17 12.32
C ILE A 96 13.92 3.94 13.64
N ASP A 97 12.87 4.72 13.82
CA ASP A 97 12.65 5.49 15.05
C ASP A 97 12.55 4.55 16.27
N VAL A 98 11.82 3.43 16.13
CA VAL A 98 11.70 2.44 17.21
C VAL A 98 13.03 1.73 17.50
N VAL A 99 13.93 1.58 16.53
CA VAL A 99 15.30 1.07 16.81
C VAL A 99 16.11 2.10 17.58
N GLN A 100 15.97 3.38 17.25
CA GLN A 100 16.74 4.46 17.86
C GLN A 100 16.31 4.73 19.31
N TYR A 101 15.00 4.69 19.58
CA TYR A 101 14.45 5.10 20.88
C TYR A 101 13.89 3.94 21.70
N GLY A 102 13.62 2.78 21.10
CA GLY A 102 13.01 1.64 21.80
C GLY A 102 13.99 0.80 22.61
N ASN A 103 13.44 -0.25 23.23
CA ASN A 103 14.23 -1.24 23.96
C ASN A 103 15.29 -1.90 23.03
N PRO A 104 16.59 -1.72 23.29
CA PRO A 104 17.65 -2.22 22.41
C PRO A 104 17.69 -3.75 22.34
N ASN A 105 17.24 -4.45 23.39
CA ASN A 105 17.17 -5.92 23.41
C ASN A 105 16.15 -6.49 22.43
N ALA A 106 15.23 -5.65 21.93
CA ALA A 106 14.23 -6.01 20.93
C ALA A 106 14.40 -5.25 19.60
N ALA A 107 15.51 -4.55 19.39
CA ALA A 107 15.74 -3.75 18.18
C ALA A 107 15.68 -4.58 16.88
N SER A 108 16.10 -5.85 16.94
CA SER A 108 16.02 -6.81 15.83
C SER A 108 14.60 -6.97 15.28
N GLU A 109 13.59 -7.01 16.15
CA GLU A 109 12.16 -7.11 15.77
C GLU A 109 11.70 -5.88 14.98
N SER A 110 12.20 -4.69 15.34
CA SER A 110 11.87 -3.46 14.61
C SER A 110 12.59 -3.39 13.27
N LEU A 111 13.86 -3.82 13.20
CA LEU A 111 14.60 -3.93 11.94
C LEU A 111 13.95 -4.93 10.98
N ALA A 112 13.58 -6.11 11.47
CA ALA A 112 12.89 -7.13 10.69
C ALA A 112 11.59 -6.58 10.09
N CYS A 113 10.80 -5.85 10.89
CA CYS A 113 9.59 -5.18 10.44
C CYS A 113 9.85 -4.20 9.27
N GLY A 114 10.88 -3.37 9.36
CA GLY A 114 11.24 -2.42 8.29
C GLY A 114 11.73 -3.13 7.02
N LEU A 115 12.52 -4.20 7.16
CA LEU A 115 13.03 -4.98 6.03
C LEU A 115 11.92 -5.73 5.29
N LEU A 116 10.98 -6.34 6.01
CA LEU A 116 9.80 -6.95 5.40
C LEU A 116 9.02 -5.91 4.60
N GLN A 117 8.85 -4.73 5.17
CA GLN A 117 8.09 -3.68 4.54
C GLN A 117 8.76 -3.13 3.27
N ARG A 118 10.10 -3.04 3.27
CA ARG A 118 10.90 -2.73 2.07
C ARG A 118 10.67 -3.75 0.97
N LYS A 119 10.63 -5.05 1.30
CA LYS A 119 10.40 -6.12 0.32
C LYS A 119 9.01 -6.01 -0.32
N SER A 120 8.00 -5.58 0.43
CA SER A 120 6.64 -5.38 -0.08
C SER A 120 6.51 -4.30 -1.17
N ILE A 121 7.49 -3.40 -1.33
CA ILE A 121 7.43 -2.35 -2.36
C ILE A 121 7.52 -2.94 -3.77
N LEU A 122 8.31 -4.00 -3.96
CA LEU A 122 8.51 -4.60 -5.29
C LEU A 122 7.20 -5.12 -5.92
N PRO A 123 6.37 -5.94 -5.24
CA PRO A 123 5.09 -6.38 -5.80
C PRO A 123 4.07 -5.23 -5.97
N LEU A 124 4.14 -4.18 -5.16
CA LEU A 124 3.30 -3.00 -5.37
C LEU A 124 3.70 -2.25 -6.65
N PHE A 125 5.00 -2.13 -6.90
CA PHE A 125 5.53 -1.51 -8.11
C PHE A 125 5.12 -2.29 -9.37
N THR A 126 5.17 -3.63 -9.35
CA THR A 126 4.73 -4.43 -10.51
C THR A 126 3.26 -4.21 -10.82
N THR A 127 2.40 -4.11 -9.79
CA THR A 127 0.97 -3.82 -9.95
C THR A 127 0.72 -2.45 -10.60
N ILE A 128 1.44 -1.42 -10.15
CA ILE A 128 1.39 -0.08 -10.74
C ILE A 128 1.87 -0.09 -12.19
N PHE A 129 2.97 -0.80 -12.46
CA PHE A 129 3.56 -0.90 -13.80
C PHE A 129 2.62 -1.60 -14.80
N LEU A 130 2.04 -2.73 -14.41
CA LEU A 130 1.07 -3.45 -15.24
C LEU A 130 -0.17 -2.61 -15.53
N SER A 131 -0.68 -1.91 -14.51
CA SER A 131 -1.79 -0.97 -14.68
C SER A 131 -1.44 0.13 -15.67
N LYS A 132 -0.23 0.71 -15.60
CA LYS A 132 0.26 1.72 -16.54
C LYS A 132 0.38 1.20 -17.98
N ILE A 133 0.85 -0.03 -18.17
CA ILE A 133 0.90 -0.67 -19.51
C ILE A 133 -0.52 -0.79 -20.09
N SER A 134 -1.47 -1.27 -19.29
CA SER A 134 -2.89 -1.36 -19.70
C SER A 134 -3.42 0.00 -20.18
N LEU A 135 -3.13 1.08 -19.44
CA LEU A 135 -3.51 2.45 -19.81
C LEU A 135 -2.88 2.91 -21.13
N LYS A 136 -1.58 2.63 -21.36
CA LYS A 136 -0.85 3.05 -22.57
C LYS A 136 -1.31 2.29 -23.82
N LEU A 137 -1.60 1.00 -23.71
CA LEU A 137 -2.17 0.23 -24.82
C LEU A 137 -3.56 0.75 -25.21
N ALA A 138 -4.37 1.16 -24.23
CA ALA A 138 -5.68 1.76 -24.48
C ALA A 138 -5.60 3.09 -25.26
N SER A 139 -4.62 3.94 -24.95
CA SER A 139 -4.42 5.21 -25.69
C SER A 139 -3.94 4.99 -27.12
N LEU A 140 -3.04 4.03 -27.36
CA LEU A 140 -2.52 3.72 -28.70
C LEU A 140 -3.60 3.17 -29.64
N GLN A 141 -4.51 2.33 -29.12
CA GLN A 141 -5.66 1.83 -29.88
C GLN A 141 -6.64 2.95 -30.29
N LYS A 142 -6.74 4.05 -29.53
CA LYS A 142 -7.58 5.21 -29.90
C LYS A 142 -7.00 5.94 -31.12
N ILE A 143 -5.68 6.03 -31.23
CA ILE A 143 -5.00 6.68 -32.37
C ILE A 143 -5.15 5.84 -33.63
N ARG A 144 -4.99 4.51 -33.53
CA ARG A 144 -5.06 3.59 -34.68
C ARG A 144 -6.46 3.40 -35.29
N ARG A 145 -7.54 3.80 -34.59
CA ARG A 145 -8.92 3.81 -35.12
C ARG A 145 -9.32 5.13 -35.77
N LYS A 146 -8.49 6.16 -35.65
CA LYS A 146 -8.77 7.51 -36.18
C LYS A 146 -8.17 7.74 -37.57
N TYR A 147 -7.50 6.72 -38.10
CA TYR A 147 -6.93 6.60 -39.44
C TYR A 147 -7.40 5.26 -40.01
#